data_AF-A0A4Q5V5M9-F1
#
_entry.id   AF-A0A4Q5V5M9-F1
#
_cell.length_a   1.000
_cell.length_b   1.000
_cell.length_c   1.000
_cell.angle_alpha   90.00
_cell.angle_beta   90.00
_cell.angle_gamma   90.00
#
_symmetry.space_group_name_H-M   'P 1'
#
loop_
_entity.id
_entity.type
_entity.pdbx_description
1 polymer ?
#
loop_
_entity_poly.entity_id
_entity_poly.type
_entity_poly.pdbx_seq_one_letter_code
_entity_poly.pdbx_strand_id
1 'polypeptide(L)'
;MKRKVKRIDPSISKPPRKVKLVGQNDDGFGTSVPPSLSSIEIYFDQKGVLEIAVIFFDEYESRQWKSETGQLVKNWKVCAAEWIYNYRQEMKRRFRQSPFYSESYLTNGY
;
A
#
# COMPACT_ATOMS: atom_id res chain seq x y z
N MET A 1 19.20 46.70 -36.59
CA MET A 1 17.86 47.15 -36.11
C MET A 1 17.15 46.01 -35.36
N LYS A 2 16.76 46.29 -34.10
CA LYS A 2 15.50 45.95 -33.39
C LYS A 2 14.95 44.49 -33.31
N ARG A 3 15.26 43.82 -32.17
CA ARG A 3 14.38 43.16 -31.16
C ARG A 3 13.08 42.44 -31.58
N LYS A 4 12.92 41.17 -31.17
CA LYS A 4 11.78 40.73 -30.32
C LYS A 4 12.06 39.39 -29.61
N VAL A 5 11.88 39.43 -28.28
CA VAL A 5 11.88 38.31 -27.33
C VAL A 5 10.51 37.62 -27.37
N LYS A 6 10.45 36.30 -27.26
CA LYS A 6 9.28 35.57 -26.74
C LYS A 6 9.75 34.59 -25.67
N ARG A 7 9.50 34.96 -24.41
CA ARG A 7 9.42 34.00 -23.29
C ARG A 7 8.20 33.12 -23.56
N ILE A 8 8.38 31.80 -23.48
CA ILE A 8 7.27 30.84 -23.53
C ILE A 8 7.42 30.04 -22.24
N ASP A 9 6.60 30.37 -21.24
CA ASP A 9 6.59 29.68 -19.96
C ASP A 9 6.17 28.21 -20.10
N PRO A 10 6.76 27.30 -19.30
CA PRO A 10 6.50 25.87 -19.35
C PRO A 10 5.39 25.51 -18.36
N SER A 11 4.14 25.44 -18.79
CA SER A 11 3.10 24.77 -17.98
C SER A 11 1.84 24.54 -18.82
N ILE A 12 1.76 23.38 -19.45
CA ILE A 12 0.47 22.76 -19.74
C ILE A 12 0.42 21.54 -18.85
N SER A 13 -0.12 21.73 -17.66
CA SER A 13 -0.63 20.66 -16.82
C SER A 13 -1.64 19.88 -17.66
N LYS A 14 -1.19 18.77 -18.25
CA LYS A 14 -2.11 17.74 -18.72
C LYS A 14 -2.93 17.34 -17.48
N PRO A 15 -4.27 17.41 -17.51
CA PRO A 15 -5.05 16.82 -16.43
C PRO A 15 -4.59 15.37 -16.25
N PRO A 16 -4.50 14.85 -15.01
CA PRO A 16 -4.11 13.46 -14.81
C PRO A 16 -5.02 12.63 -15.70
N ARG A 17 -4.40 11.97 -16.68
CA ARG A 17 -5.07 11.13 -17.65
C ARG A 17 -5.83 10.13 -16.79
N LYS A 18 -7.17 10.26 -16.71
CA LYS A 18 -8.01 9.20 -16.13
C LYS A 18 -7.65 7.97 -16.92
N VAL A 19 -6.82 7.12 -16.32
CA VAL A 19 -6.39 5.87 -16.91
C VAL A 19 -7.70 5.12 -17.07
N LYS A 20 -8.11 4.94 -18.32
CA LYS A 20 -9.29 4.13 -18.63
C LYS A 20 -9.03 2.79 -17.95
N LEU A 21 -9.83 2.46 -16.93
CA LEU A 21 -9.90 1.15 -16.30
C LEU A 21 -10.38 0.17 -17.38
N VAL A 22 -9.50 -0.15 -18.32
CA VAL A 22 -9.63 -1.32 -19.20
C VAL A 22 -9.48 -2.48 -18.25
N GLY A 23 -10.55 -3.28 -18.14
CA GLY A 23 -10.73 -4.36 -17.17
C GLY A 23 -9.39 -4.98 -16.78
N GLN A 24 -8.96 -4.71 -15.55
CA GLN A 24 -7.86 -5.43 -14.95
C GLN A 24 -8.34 -6.87 -14.90
N ASN A 25 -7.80 -7.70 -15.79
CA ASN A 25 -8.04 -9.13 -15.75
C ASN A 25 -7.39 -9.59 -14.44
N ASP A 26 -8.22 -9.64 -13.40
CA ASP A 26 -7.87 -10.21 -12.12
C ASP A 26 -7.86 -11.72 -12.33
N ASP A 27 -6.79 -12.22 -12.97
CA ASP A 27 -6.61 -13.64 -13.32
C ASP A 27 -6.58 -14.56 -12.07
N GLY A 28 -6.81 -14.02 -10.88
CA GLY A 28 -6.73 -14.73 -9.61
C GLY A 28 -5.30 -15.03 -9.14
N PHE A 29 -4.29 -14.92 -9.99
CA PHE A 29 -2.91 -15.28 -9.68
C PHE A 29 -2.10 -14.20 -8.94
N GLY A 30 -2.64 -12.99 -8.80
CA GLY A 30 -1.95 -11.89 -8.12
C GLY A 30 -0.88 -11.20 -8.97
N THR A 31 -0.74 -11.58 -10.24
CA THR A 31 0.25 -11.02 -11.19
C THR A 31 -0.24 -9.78 -11.94
N SER A 32 -1.54 -9.51 -11.88
CA SER A 32 -2.14 -8.31 -12.46
C SER A 32 -1.84 -7.10 -11.55
N VAL A 33 -0.88 -6.28 -11.96
CA VAL A 33 -0.41 -5.11 -11.21
C VAL A 33 -0.53 -3.87 -12.10
N PRO A 34 -1.19 -2.79 -11.63
CA PRO A 34 -1.87 -2.67 -10.34
C PRO A 34 -3.14 -3.55 -10.29
N PRO A 35 -3.46 -4.18 -9.14
CA PRO A 35 -4.76 -4.80 -8.91
C PRO A 35 -5.88 -3.78 -8.73
N SER A 36 -7.12 -4.26 -8.83
CA SER A 36 -8.29 -3.51 -8.39
C SER A 36 -8.38 -3.48 -6.86
N LEU A 37 -8.90 -2.39 -6.29
CA LEU A 37 -9.13 -2.28 -4.84
C LEU A 37 -10.01 -3.44 -4.34
N SER A 38 -11.07 -3.78 -5.08
CA SER A 38 -11.96 -4.89 -4.74
C SER A 38 -11.23 -6.23 -4.66
N SER A 39 -10.27 -6.51 -5.55
CA SER A 39 -9.47 -7.73 -5.49
C SER A 39 -8.59 -7.79 -4.23
N ILE A 40 -8.06 -6.65 -3.79
CA ILE A 40 -7.32 -6.55 -2.53
C ILE A 40 -8.26 -6.75 -1.36
N GLU A 41 -9.41 -6.06 -1.32
CA GLU A 41 -10.41 -6.19 -0.26
C GLU A 41 -10.83 -7.65 -0.08
N ILE A 42 -11.18 -8.34 -1.17
CA ILE A 42 -11.53 -9.78 -1.13
C ILE A 42 -10.38 -10.61 -0.55
N TYR A 43 -9.14 -10.34 -0.95
CA TYR A 43 -7.99 -11.07 -0.43
C TYR A 43 -7.76 -10.82 1.07
N PHE A 44 -7.89 -9.58 1.52
CA PHE A 44 -7.70 -9.20 2.93
C PHE A 44 -8.86 -9.67 3.81
N ASP A 45 -10.09 -9.66 3.29
CA ASP A 45 -11.27 -10.23 3.94
C ASP A 45 -11.10 -11.73 4.19
N GLN A 46 -10.63 -12.49 3.19
CA GLN A 46 -10.26 -13.90 3.34
C GLN A 46 -9.20 -14.16 4.41
N LYS A 47 -8.40 -13.15 4.78
CA LYS A 47 -7.38 -13.23 5.84
C LYS A 47 -7.86 -12.66 7.18
N GLY A 48 -9.09 -12.14 7.24
CA GLY A 48 -9.70 -11.54 8.43
C GLY A 48 -9.07 -10.20 8.82
N VAL A 49 -8.58 -9.43 7.83
CA VAL A 49 -7.90 -8.15 8.04
C VAL A 49 -8.36 -7.10 7.02
N LEU A 50 -9.67 -7.08 6.71
CA LEU A 50 -10.25 -6.16 5.73
C LEU A 50 -9.99 -4.68 6.07
N GLU A 51 -10.01 -4.33 7.34
CA GLU A 51 -9.84 -2.96 7.86
C GLU A 51 -8.52 -2.28 7.44
N ILE A 52 -7.49 -3.08 7.13
CA ILE A 52 -6.17 -2.58 6.72
C ILE A 52 -5.91 -2.71 5.21
N ALA A 53 -6.88 -3.20 4.44
CA ALA A 53 -6.76 -3.38 2.99
C ALA A 53 -6.54 -2.04 2.26
N VAL A 54 -7.28 -1.01 2.65
CA VAL A 54 -7.18 0.34 2.07
C VAL A 54 -5.80 0.94 2.36
N ILE A 55 -5.30 0.77 3.59
CA ILE A 55 -3.97 1.27 3.99
C ILE A 55 -2.88 0.63 3.12
N PHE A 56 -2.98 -0.68 2.89
CA PHE A 56 -2.07 -1.38 1.97
C PHE A 56 -2.17 -0.83 0.54
N PHE A 57 -3.38 -0.63 0.02
CA PHE A 57 -3.57 -0.10 -1.32
C PHE A 57 -2.96 1.29 -1.49
N ASP A 58 -3.24 2.21 -0.57
CA ASP A 58 -2.75 3.59 -0.62
C ASP A 58 -1.21 3.67 -0.55
N GLU A 59 -0.60 2.86 0.32
CA GLU A 59 0.87 2.75 0.42
C GLU A 59 1.50 2.26 -0.90
N TYR A 60 0.91 1.25 -1.55
CA TYR A 60 1.45 0.73 -2.80
C TYR A 60 1.09 1.60 -4.02
N GLU A 61 -0.06 2.27 -4.00
CA GLU A 61 -0.46 3.23 -5.03
C GLU A 61 0.48 4.45 -5.03
N SER A 62 0.77 5.02 -3.85
CA SER A 62 1.71 6.15 -3.71
C SER A 62 3.13 5.79 -4.19
N ARG A 63 3.54 4.53 -4.03
CA ARG A 63 4.80 3.98 -4.54
C ARG A 63 4.73 3.57 -6.01
N GLN A 64 3.61 3.78 -6.68
CA GLN A 64 3.35 3.36 -8.06
C GLN A 64 3.62 1.86 -8.29
N TRP A 65 3.31 1.01 -7.30
CA TRP A 65 3.51 -0.43 -7.36
C TRP A 65 4.97 -0.83 -7.66
N LYS A 66 5.91 -0.06 -7.11
CA LYS A 66 7.34 -0.35 -7.15
C LYS A 66 7.81 -0.80 -5.77
N SER A 67 8.73 -1.75 -5.76
CA SER A 67 9.52 -2.16 -4.60
C SER A 67 10.45 -1.02 -4.16
N GLU A 68 10.99 -1.12 -2.95
CA GLU A 68 11.95 -0.17 -2.37
C GLU A 68 13.22 -0.01 -3.24
N THR A 69 13.59 -1.05 -3.98
CA THR A 69 14.69 -1.05 -4.95
C THR A 69 14.31 -0.46 -6.32
N GLY A 70 13.08 0.05 -6.46
CA GLY A 70 12.56 0.65 -7.69
C GLY A 70 12.04 -0.34 -8.73
N GLN A 71 12.07 -1.65 -8.45
CA GLN A 71 11.57 -2.70 -9.35
C GLN A 71 10.05 -2.79 -9.30
N LEU A 72 9.39 -3.04 -10.44
CA LEU A 72 7.94 -3.24 -10.47
C LEU A 72 7.54 -4.48 -9.65
N VAL A 73 6.50 -4.35 -8.82
CA VAL A 73 5.90 -5.48 -8.13
C VAL A 73 5.33 -6.44 -9.17
N LYS A 74 5.82 -7.69 -9.18
CA LYS A 74 5.35 -8.74 -10.10
C LYS A 74 4.14 -9.49 -9.58
N ASN A 75 4.02 -9.60 -8.26
CA ASN A 75 2.91 -10.29 -7.63
C ASN A 75 2.47 -9.53 -6.37
N TRP A 76 1.34 -8.85 -6.47
CA TRP A 76 0.82 -8.05 -5.36
C TRP A 76 0.33 -8.92 -4.20
N LYS A 77 -0.12 -10.17 -4.45
CA LYS A 77 -0.56 -11.07 -3.38
C LYS A 77 0.60 -11.51 -2.49
N VAL A 78 1.78 -11.70 -3.07
CA VAL A 78 3.01 -11.99 -2.30
C VAL A 78 3.35 -10.80 -1.41
N CYS A 79 3.36 -9.59 -1.98
CA CYS A 79 3.57 -8.36 -1.21
C CYS A 79 2.51 -8.18 -0.12
N ALA A 80 1.24 -8.44 -0.41
CA ALA A 80 0.15 -8.37 0.55
C ALA A 80 0.32 -9.39 1.69
N ALA A 81 0.71 -10.63 1.37
CA ALA A 81 0.95 -11.67 2.38
C ALA A 81 2.08 -11.28 3.35
N GLU A 82 3.19 -10.78 2.81
CA GLU A 82 4.33 -10.27 3.58
C GLU A 82 3.92 -9.07 4.44
N TRP A 83 3.16 -8.14 3.87
CA TRP A 83 2.68 -6.95 4.57
C TRP A 83 1.76 -7.32 5.75
N ILE A 84 0.80 -8.22 5.53
CA ILE A 84 -0.09 -8.74 6.60
C ILE A 84 0.74 -9.42 7.69
N TYR A 85 1.75 -10.21 7.32
CA TYR A 85 2.63 -10.85 8.30
C TYR A 85 3.35 -9.81 9.16
N ASN A 86 3.99 -8.82 8.53
CA ASN A 86 4.70 -7.75 9.23
C ASN A 86 3.77 -6.93 10.13
N TYR A 87 2.57 -6.59 9.65
CA TYR A 87 1.54 -5.92 10.44
C TYR A 87 1.19 -6.71 11.70
N ARG A 88 0.94 -8.02 11.58
CA ARG A 88 0.63 -8.89 12.73
C ARG A 88 1.79 -8.99 13.71
N GLN A 89 3.03 -9.05 13.23
CA GLN A 89 4.22 -9.08 14.11
C GLN A 89 4.37 -7.77 14.87
N GLU A 90 4.15 -6.63 14.21
CA GLU A 90 4.22 -5.32 14.84
C GLU A 90 3.15 -5.16 15.92
N MET A 91 1.92 -5.60 15.66
CA MET A 91 0.85 -5.59 16.68
C MET A 91 1.21 -6.44 17.90
N LYS A 92 1.76 -7.64 17.70
CA LYS A 92 2.25 -8.48 18.80
C LYS A 92 3.40 -7.82 19.57
N ARG A 93 4.32 -7.16 18.87
CA ARG A 93 5.45 -6.44 19.49
C ARG A 93 4.96 -5.30 20.36
N ARG A 94 4.04 -4.47 19.85
CA ARG A 94 3.43 -3.36 20.58
C ARG A 94 2.69 -3.84 21.82
N PHE A 95 1.93 -4.93 21.69
CA PHE A 95 1.23 -5.52 22.83
C PHE A 95 2.20 -5.95 23.95
N ARG A 96 3.31 -6.60 23.60
CA ARG A 96 4.34 -7.01 24.57
C ARG A 96 5.06 -5.83 25.25
N GLN A 97 5.17 -4.69 24.57
CA GLN A 97 5.83 -3.49 25.10
C GLN A 97 4.85 -2.56 25.83
N SER A 98 3.56 -2.91 25.88
CA SER A 98 2.55 -2.10 26.56
C SER A 98 2.84 -2.05 28.07
N PRO A 99 2.98 -0.85 28.67
CA PRO A 99 3.18 -0.69 30.11
C PRO A 99 2.07 -1.38 30.93
N PHE A 100 0.87 -1.45 30.36
CA PHE A 100 -0.30 -2.07 30.97
C PHE A 100 -0.15 -3.58 31.19
N TYR A 101 0.69 -4.27 30.41
CA TYR A 101 0.89 -5.72 30.51
C TYR A 101 2.13 -6.12 31.34
N SER A 102 3.08 -5.20 31.55
CA SER A 102 4.25 -5.44 32.41
C SER A 102 3.93 -5.33 33.90
N GLU A 103 2.90 -4.59 34.28
CA GLU A 103 2.60 -4.24 35.67
C GLU A 103 1.74 -5.31 36.39
N SER A 104 1.01 -6.15 35.65
CA SER A 104 0.15 -7.20 36.20
C SER A 104 0.91 -8.40 36.80
N TYR A 105 2.24 -8.47 36.65
CA TYR A 105 3.07 -9.55 37.22
C TYR A 105 3.74 -9.18 38.55
N LEU A 106 3.61 -7.92 39.01
CA LEU A 106 4.29 -7.44 40.21
C LEU A 106 3.37 -7.32 41.45
N THR A 107 2.07 -7.58 41.33
CA THR A 107 1.10 -7.30 42.41
C THR A 107 0.71 -8.51 43.27
N ASN A 108 1.18 -9.73 42.97
CA ASN A 108 0.80 -10.95 43.71
C ASN A 108 2.00 -11.59 44.46
N GLY A 109 2.75 -10.78 45.20
CA GLY A 109 3.89 -11.25 45.99
C GLY A 109 3.99 -10.58 47.35
N TYR A 110 2.94 -10.72 48.19
CA TYR A 110 3.01 -10.50 49.63
C TYR A 110 2.13 -11.52 50.34
#